data_AF-A0A6N2L8B6-F1
#
_entry.id   AF-A0A6N2L8B6-F1
#
_cell.length_a   1.000
_cell.length_b   1.000
_cell.length_c   1.000
_cell.angle_alpha   90.00
_cell.angle_beta   90.00
_cell.angle_gamma   90.00
#
_symmetry.space_group_name_H-M   'P 1'
#
loop_
_entity.id
_entity.type
_entity.pdbx_description
1 polymer ?
#
loop_
_entity_poly.entity_id
_entity_poly.type
_entity_poly.pdbx_seq_one_letter_code
_entity_poly.pdbx_strand_id
1 'polypeptide(L)'
;MVRELKLKLQVVMSFHECGGNVGDDVCIPLPHWVAEIGRSNPDIFFTDREGRRNSECLSWGIDKERVLRGRTAVEVYFDYMRSFRAEFDEFFVDGIISMVEVGLGPCGELRYPSFPVKHGWRYPGIGEFQCYDQYLLKSLKKTAEARGHPFWARGPDNAGFYNSQPPETGFFCEGGDYDGYYGRFFLNWYTRILVDHGDRVLSLAKLAFEGTQIAVKVFIGGTRQPVMLLN
;
A
#
# COMPACT_ATOMS: atom_id res chain seq x y z
N MET A 1 -31.59 -7.98 -3.24
CA MET A 1 -30.96 -9.06 -4.03
C MET A 1 -30.14 -10.06 -3.19
N VAL A 2 -28.89 -9.80 -2.76
CA VAL A 2 -28.04 -10.83 -2.08
C VAL A 2 -28.71 -11.38 -0.81
N ARG A 3 -29.30 -10.50 0.01
CA ARG A 3 -30.09 -10.87 1.19
C ARG A 3 -31.29 -11.77 0.88
N GLU A 4 -32.05 -11.45 -0.18
CA GLU A 4 -33.20 -12.26 -0.60
C GLU A 4 -32.79 -13.67 -1.02
N LEU A 5 -31.58 -13.81 -1.59
CA LEU A 5 -30.99 -15.08 -1.99
C LEU A 5 -30.33 -15.83 -0.83
N LYS A 6 -30.37 -15.29 0.40
CA LYS A 6 -29.80 -15.89 1.63
C LYS A 6 -28.31 -16.21 1.54
N LEU A 7 -27.57 -15.45 0.72
CA LEU A 7 -26.13 -15.60 0.60
C LEU A 7 -25.41 -14.74 1.65
N LYS A 8 -24.25 -15.22 2.11
CA LYS A 8 -23.32 -14.42 2.92
C LYS A 8 -22.53 -13.50 2.01
N LEU A 9 -22.25 -12.30 2.51
CA LEU A 9 -21.48 -11.28 1.81
C LEU A 9 -20.10 -11.13 2.46
N GLN A 10 -19.10 -11.04 1.60
CA GLN A 10 -17.77 -10.56 1.94
C GLN A 10 -17.62 -9.22 1.21
N VAL A 11 -17.31 -8.17 1.96
CA VAL A 11 -17.19 -6.81 1.40
C VAL A 11 -15.73 -6.39 1.41
N VAL A 12 -15.30 -5.65 0.39
CA VAL A 12 -13.92 -5.15 0.28
C VAL A 12 -13.93 -3.64 0.45
N MET A 13 -13.14 -3.13 1.39
CA MET A 13 -12.84 -1.71 1.52
C MET A 13 -11.74 -1.36 0.51
N SER A 14 -12.15 -1.10 -0.73
CA SER A 14 -11.23 -0.86 -1.85
C SER A 14 -10.67 0.57 -1.85
N PHE A 15 -9.65 0.82 -1.04
CA PHE A 15 -8.90 2.08 -1.03
C PHE A 15 -7.86 2.21 -2.17
N HIS A 16 -8.23 1.74 -3.36
CA HIS A 16 -7.38 1.72 -4.54
C HIS A 16 -8.19 1.92 -5.81
N GLU A 17 -7.53 2.38 -6.87
CA GLU A 17 -8.08 2.40 -8.23
C GLU A 17 -8.33 0.98 -8.71
N CYS A 18 -9.51 0.75 -9.28
CA CYS A 18 -9.79 -0.42 -10.12
C CYS A 18 -9.46 -0.01 -11.56
N GLY A 19 -8.59 -0.73 -12.26
CA GLY A 19 -8.21 -0.35 -13.62
C GLY A 19 -6.71 -0.23 -13.85
N GLY A 20 -6.27 -0.79 -14.98
CA GLY A 20 -4.89 -0.71 -15.45
C GLY A 20 -3.95 -1.79 -14.93
N ASN A 21 -4.50 -2.82 -14.29
CA ASN A 21 -3.88 -4.13 -14.14
C ASN A 21 -4.42 -5.10 -15.21
N VAL A 22 -3.71 -6.22 -15.42
CA VAL A 22 -4.13 -7.26 -16.37
C VAL A 22 -5.45 -7.86 -15.90
N GLY A 23 -6.51 -7.69 -16.71
CA GLY A 23 -7.85 -8.26 -16.45
C GLY A 23 -8.91 -7.26 -15.98
N ASP A 24 -8.60 -5.96 -15.89
CA ASP A 24 -9.58 -4.94 -15.50
C ASP A 24 -10.32 -4.38 -16.73
N ASP A 25 -11.62 -4.67 -16.86
CA ASP A 25 -12.48 -4.11 -17.93
C ASP A 25 -13.08 -2.74 -17.56
N VAL A 26 -12.92 -2.30 -16.32
CA VAL A 26 -13.53 -1.08 -15.75
C VAL A 26 -12.47 -0.23 -15.06
N CYS A 27 -12.54 1.09 -15.27
CA CYS A 27 -11.67 2.07 -14.62
C CYS A 27 -12.44 2.89 -13.58
N ILE A 28 -12.19 2.64 -12.29
CA ILE A 28 -12.72 3.38 -11.15
C ILE A 28 -11.53 3.99 -10.40
N PRO A 29 -11.21 5.27 -10.63
CA PRO A 29 -10.10 5.94 -9.96
C PRO A 29 -10.42 6.23 -8.49
N LEU A 30 -9.39 6.64 -7.74
CA LEU A 30 -9.58 7.26 -6.43
C LEU A 30 -10.52 8.48 -6.52
N PRO A 31 -11.19 8.87 -5.41
CA PRO A 31 -12.11 10.00 -5.40
C PRO A 31 -11.52 11.25 -6.03
N HIS A 32 -12.31 11.97 -6.84
CA HIS A 32 -11.82 13.13 -7.61
C HIS A 32 -11.04 14.13 -6.74
N TRP A 33 -11.53 14.43 -5.53
CA TRP A 33 -10.87 15.36 -4.60
C TRP A 33 -9.45 14.94 -4.20
N VAL A 34 -9.13 13.63 -4.19
CA VAL A 34 -7.76 13.12 -3.97
C VAL A 34 -6.89 13.46 -5.17
N ALA A 35 -7.40 13.25 -6.39
CA ALA A 35 -6.68 13.63 -7.61
C ALA A 35 -6.43 15.14 -7.68
N GLU A 36 -7.36 15.99 -7.19
CA GLU A 36 -7.13 17.44 -7.10
C GLU A 36 -5.95 17.79 -6.19
N ILE A 37 -5.84 17.11 -5.05
CA ILE A 37 -4.70 17.29 -4.13
C ILE A 37 -3.43 16.77 -4.79
N GLY A 38 -3.49 15.62 -5.47
CA GLY A 38 -2.35 15.03 -6.17
C GLY A 38 -1.76 15.94 -7.26
N ARG A 39 -2.57 16.83 -7.86
CA ARG A 39 -2.07 17.83 -8.81
C ARG A 39 -1.19 18.91 -8.17
N SER A 40 -1.50 19.33 -6.94
CA SER A 40 -0.70 20.33 -6.21
C SER A 40 0.36 19.72 -5.31
N ASN A 41 0.15 18.48 -4.87
CA ASN A 41 1.04 17.71 -4.02
C ASN A 41 1.16 16.26 -4.57
N PRO A 42 2.02 16.03 -5.56
CA PRO A 42 2.18 14.71 -6.18
C PRO A 42 2.77 13.66 -5.23
N ASP A 43 3.40 14.07 -4.14
CA ASP A 43 4.01 13.16 -3.15
C ASP A 43 2.99 12.46 -2.25
N ILE A 44 1.69 12.71 -2.41
CA ILE A 44 0.66 11.86 -1.79
C ILE A 44 0.62 10.46 -2.42
N PHE A 45 1.31 10.25 -3.55
CA PHE A 45 1.36 9.00 -4.30
C PHE A 45 2.73 8.35 -4.21
N PHE A 46 2.76 7.02 -4.30
CA PHE A 46 4.02 6.28 -4.39
C PHE A 46 4.82 6.72 -5.60
N THR A 47 6.13 6.78 -5.42
CA THR A 47 7.04 7.37 -6.40
C THR A 47 8.28 6.50 -6.54
N ASP A 48 8.64 6.23 -7.80
CA ASP A 48 9.87 5.53 -8.13
C ASP A 48 11.08 6.46 -8.26
N ARG A 49 12.25 5.90 -8.53
CA ARG A 49 13.50 6.67 -8.57
C ARG A 49 13.50 7.73 -9.68
N GLU A 50 12.79 7.48 -10.78
CA GLU A 50 12.67 8.42 -11.91
C GLU A 50 11.63 9.52 -11.64
N GLY A 51 10.93 9.47 -10.50
CA GLY A 51 9.92 10.45 -10.11
C GLY A 51 8.53 10.18 -10.70
N ARG A 52 8.31 9.01 -11.32
CA ARG A 52 6.99 8.61 -11.83
C ARG A 52 6.08 8.28 -10.66
N ARG A 53 4.85 8.80 -10.73
CA ARG A 53 3.84 8.72 -9.65
C ARG A 53 2.84 7.61 -9.95
N ASN A 54 2.60 6.74 -8.98
CA ASN A 54 1.55 5.75 -9.05
C ASN A 54 0.31 6.23 -8.29
N SER A 55 -0.73 6.62 -9.02
CA SER A 55 -1.99 7.15 -8.49
C SER A 55 -3.00 6.08 -8.06
N GLU A 56 -2.63 4.79 -8.08
CA GLU A 56 -3.54 3.69 -7.77
C GLU A 56 -3.96 3.71 -6.29
N CYS A 57 -3.09 4.14 -5.39
CA CYS A 57 -3.38 4.29 -3.97
C CYS A 57 -2.51 5.41 -3.35
N LEU A 58 -2.84 5.83 -2.13
CA LEU A 58 -2.05 6.83 -1.40
C LEU A 58 -0.74 6.21 -0.87
N SER A 59 0.35 6.99 -0.92
CA SER A 59 1.61 6.60 -0.27
C SER A 59 1.43 6.48 1.24
N TRP A 60 1.99 5.42 1.82
CA TRP A 60 2.00 5.23 3.27
C TRP A 60 2.81 6.30 4.02
N GLY A 61 3.62 7.08 3.30
CA GLY A 61 4.31 8.24 3.85
C GLY A 61 3.36 9.30 4.43
N ILE A 62 2.11 9.36 3.94
CA ILE A 62 1.11 10.33 4.41
C ILE A 62 0.11 9.78 5.43
N ASP A 63 0.32 8.56 5.94
CA ASP A 63 -0.55 7.94 6.95
C ASP A 63 -0.78 8.83 8.17
N LYS A 64 0.23 9.64 8.56
CA LYS A 64 0.19 10.52 9.72
C LYS A 64 0.28 12.01 9.37
N GLU A 65 0.22 12.35 8.09
CA GLU A 65 0.41 13.72 7.59
C GLU A 65 -0.94 14.33 7.21
N ARG A 66 -1.26 15.53 7.72
CA ARG A 66 -2.56 16.20 7.51
C ARG A 66 -2.66 16.91 6.16
N VAL A 67 -2.42 16.17 5.08
CA VAL A 67 -2.30 16.69 3.72
C VAL A 67 -3.55 16.45 2.87
N LEU A 68 -4.56 15.78 3.44
CA LEU A 68 -5.84 15.49 2.79
C LEU A 68 -6.94 16.43 3.28
N ARG A 69 -6.79 17.73 2.98
CA ARG A 69 -7.68 18.82 3.46
C ARG A 69 -7.84 18.83 4.98
N GLY A 70 -6.71 18.74 5.69
CA GLY A 70 -6.65 18.74 7.15
C GLY A 70 -6.78 17.36 7.81
N ARG A 71 -7.05 16.30 7.05
CA ARG A 71 -7.05 14.91 7.53
C ARG A 71 -5.79 14.14 7.12
N THR A 72 -5.47 13.09 7.87
CA THR A 72 -4.46 12.10 7.50
C THR A 72 -5.06 10.99 6.64
N ALA A 73 -4.24 10.19 5.96
CA ALA A 73 -4.75 9.07 5.16
C ALA A 73 -5.48 8.02 6.03
N VAL A 74 -4.95 7.71 7.23
CA VAL A 74 -5.61 6.73 8.12
C VAL A 74 -6.92 7.26 8.72
N GLU A 75 -7.05 8.58 8.94
CA GLU A 75 -8.33 9.20 9.33
C GLU A 75 -9.36 9.05 8.20
N VAL A 76 -8.97 9.28 6.94
CA VAL A 76 -9.86 9.11 5.79
C VAL A 76 -10.34 7.66 5.67
N TYR A 77 -9.45 6.67 5.83
CA TYR A 77 -9.83 5.26 5.81
C TYR A 77 -10.78 4.90 6.95
N PHE A 78 -10.49 5.36 8.17
CA PHE A 78 -11.33 5.09 9.34
C PHE A 78 -12.71 5.73 9.22
N ASP A 79 -12.80 6.99 8.78
CA ASP A 79 -14.07 7.67 8.56
C ASP A 79 -14.93 6.92 7.53
N TYR A 80 -14.31 6.43 6.45
CA TYR A 80 -14.99 5.63 5.43
C TYR A 80 -15.51 4.31 6.01
N MET A 81 -14.67 3.55 6.71
CA MET A 81 -15.05 2.28 7.33
C MET A 81 -16.19 2.47 8.33
N ARG A 82 -16.11 3.51 9.18
CA ARG A 82 -17.15 3.84 10.16
C ARG A 82 -18.47 4.23 9.47
N SER A 83 -18.40 5.02 8.40
CA SER A 83 -19.58 5.38 7.62
C SER A 83 -20.23 4.16 6.99
N PHE A 84 -19.44 3.25 6.43
CA PHE A 84 -19.94 1.98 5.86
C PHE A 84 -20.59 1.11 6.94
N ARG A 85 -19.94 0.96 8.09
CA ARG A 85 -20.49 0.21 9.23
C ARG A 85 -21.84 0.77 9.66
N ALA A 86 -21.97 2.09 9.79
CA ALA A 86 -23.20 2.74 10.24
C ALA A 86 -24.33 2.62 9.21
N GLU A 87 -24.03 2.87 7.92
CA GLU A 87 -25.02 2.80 6.85
C GLU A 87 -25.58 1.39 6.66
N PHE A 88 -24.74 0.36 6.79
CA PHE A 88 -25.11 -1.03 6.55
C PHE A 88 -25.32 -1.84 7.84
N ASP A 89 -25.59 -1.18 8.98
CA ASP A 89 -25.69 -1.82 10.31
C ASP A 89 -26.61 -3.05 10.33
N GLU A 90 -27.79 -2.94 9.70
CA GLU A 90 -28.75 -4.03 9.58
C GLU A 90 -28.12 -5.31 8.99
N PHE A 91 -27.27 -5.18 7.96
CA PHE A 91 -26.62 -6.33 7.33
C PHE A 91 -25.52 -6.96 8.19
N PHE A 92 -24.90 -6.19 9.09
CA PHE A 92 -23.97 -6.72 10.08
C PHE A 92 -24.72 -7.42 11.21
N VAL A 93 -25.80 -6.81 11.74
CA VAL A 93 -26.64 -7.38 12.80
C VAL A 93 -27.30 -8.69 12.36
N ASP A 94 -27.81 -8.74 11.13
CA ASP A 94 -28.36 -9.96 10.52
C ASP A 94 -27.28 -11.02 10.17
N GLY A 95 -26.01 -10.68 10.36
CA GLY A 95 -24.86 -11.52 10.01
C GLY A 95 -24.75 -11.82 8.52
N ILE A 96 -25.36 -11.02 7.65
CA ILE A 96 -25.29 -11.17 6.20
C ILE A 96 -23.88 -10.80 5.74
N ILE A 97 -23.37 -9.65 6.19
CA ILE A 97 -21.96 -9.30 6.02
C ILE A 97 -21.19 -10.12 7.05
N SER A 98 -20.52 -11.15 6.56
CA SER A 98 -19.77 -12.11 7.38
C SER A 98 -18.31 -11.74 7.55
N MET A 99 -17.77 -10.94 6.63
CA MET A 99 -16.36 -10.57 6.60
C MET A 99 -16.15 -9.25 5.88
N VAL A 100 -15.18 -8.48 6.37
CA VAL A 100 -14.68 -7.26 5.73
C VAL A 100 -13.21 -7.48 5.34
N GLU A 101 -12.92 -7.41 4.05
CA GLU A 101 -11.56 -7.33 3.54
C GLU A 101 -11.12 -5.87 3.49
N VAL A 102 -9.96 -5.55 4.04
CA VAL A 102 -9.42 -4.18 4.07
C VAL A 102 -8.30 -4.05 3.07
N GLY A 103 -8.46 -3.18 2.08
CA GLY A 103 -7.42 -2.87 1.09
C GLY A 103 -6.31 -2.02 1.69
N LEU A 104 -5.05 -2.42 1.51
CA LEU A 104 -3.89 -1.75 2.12
C LEU A 104 -2.87 -1.19 1.11
N GLY A 105 -3.23 -1.13 -0.16
CA GLY A 105 -2.32 -0.71 -1.22
C GLY A 105 -2.86 -1.03 -2.62
N PRO A 106 -1.97 -1.10 -3.62
CA PRO A 106 -2.35 -1.40 -5.00
C PRO A 106 -3.00 -2.80 -5.09
N CYS A 107 -4.04 -2.92 -5.91
CA CYS A 107 -4.94 -4.08 -5.98
C CYS A 107 -5.59 -4.46 -4.63
N GLY A 108 -5.58 -3.57 -3.63
CA GLY A 108 -6.00 -3.87 -2.26
C GLY A 108 -5.00 -4.73 -1.48
N GLU A 109 -3.82 -5.02 -2.04
CA GLU A 109 -2.81 -5.87 -1.43
C GLU A 109 -1.86 -5.04 -0.55
N LEU A 110 -1.42 -5.60 0.58
CA LEU A 110 -0.36 -5.02 1.40
C LEU A 110 1.00 -5.22 0.72
N ARG A 111 1.30 -4.34 -0.24
CA ARG A 111 2.58 -4.28 -0.95
C ARG A 111 2.80 -2.89 -1.53
N TYR A 112 4.04 -2.64 -1.93
CA TYR A 112 4.36 -1.50 -2.79
C TYR A 112 3.91 -1.74 -4.24
N PRO A 113 3.64 -0.70 -5.03
CA PRO A 113 3.40 -0.82 -6.46
C PRO A 113 4.71 -1.00 -7.25
N SER A 114 5.51 -2.01 -6.91
CA SER A 114 6.89 -2.19 -7.42
C SER A 114 7.00 -2.76 -8.83
N PHE A 115 5.91 -3.29 -9.39
CA PHE A 115 5.85 -3.87 -10.74
C PHE A 115 4.69 -3.29 -11.58
N PRO A 116 4.56 -1.96 -11.72
CA PRO A 116 3.41 -1.36 -12.41
C PRO A 116 3.55 -1.52 -13.92
N VAL A 117 2.61 -2.23 -14.55
CA VAL A 117 2.55 -2.38 -16.01
C VAL A 117 2.47 -1.01 -16.71
N LYS A 118 1.76 -0.05 -16.09
CA LYS A 118 1.67 1.35 -16.57
C LYS A 118 3.03 2.04 -16.70
N HIS A 119 4.05 1.64 -15.94
CA HIS A 119 5.41 2.19 -16.05
C HIS A 119 6.37 1.28 -16.84
N GLY A 120 5.84 0.33 -17.61
CA GLY A 120 6.63 -0.49 -18.52
C GLY A 120 7.29 -1.72 -17.89
N TRP A 121 6.95 -2.07 -16.65
CA TRP A 121 7.36 -3.34 -16.06
C TRP A 121 6.77 -4.52 -16.84
N ARG A 122 7.58 -5.57 -17.03
CA ARG A 122 7.19 -6.84 -17.66
C ARG A 122 7.75 -8.00 -16.86
N TYR A 123 6.96 -9.05 -16.69
CA TYR A 123 7.43 -10.28 -16.08
C TYR A 123 8.59 -10.90 -16.90
N PRO A 124 9.67 -11.40 -16.27
CA PRO A 124 9.93 -11.53 -14.83
C PRO A 124 10.87 -10.44 -14.24
N GLY A 125 10.73 -9.18 -14.64
CA GLY A 125 11.57 -8.09 -14.14
C GLY A 125 11.53 -7.93 -12.61
N ILE A 126 12.64 -7.50 -12.00
CA ILE A 126 12.77 -7.37 -10.53
C ILE A 126 11.90 -6.29 -9.88
N GLY A 127 11.39 -5.34 -10.67
CA GLY A 127 10.65 -4.19 -10.15
C GLY A 127 11.54 -3.04 -9.66
N GLU A 128 10.96 -2.03 -9.02
CA GLU A 128 11.70 -0.93 -8.40
C GLU A 128 11.15 -0.56 -7.02
N PHE A 129 12.01 -0.01 -6.16
CA PHE A 129 11.62 0.56 -4.88
C PHE A 129 10.71 1.80 -5.08
N GLN A 130 9.59 1.85 -4.37
CA GLN A 130 8.56 2.87 -4.50
C GLN A 130 8.54 3.81 -3.28
N CYS A 131 9.68 4.40 -2.94
CA CYS A 131 9.84 5.19 -1.72
C CYS A 131 10.40 6.60 -1.92
N TYR A 132 10.30 7.13 -3.14
CA TYR A 132 10.93 8.39 -3.51
C TYR A 132 10.00 9.61 -3.38
N ASP A 133 8.81 9.43 -2.80
CA ASP A 133 7.99 10.57 -2.40
C ASP A 133 8.61 11.31 -1.21
N GLN A 134 8.33 12.61 -1.10
CA GLN A 134 8.98 13.45 -0.09
C GLN A 134 8.74 12.97 1.36
N TYR A 135 7.61 12.31 1.63
CA TYR A 135 7.24 11.88 2.98
C TYR A 135 8.01 10.62 3.39
N LEU A 136 8.11 9.64 2.49
CA LEU A 136 8.93 8.46 2.70
C LEU A 136 10.42 8.81 2.75
N LEU A 137 10.91 9.71 1.89
CA LEU A 137 12.29 10.20 1.97
C LEU A 137 12.59 10.90 3.29
N LYS A 138 11.65 11.72 3.82
CA LYS A 138 11.77 12.33 5.14
C LYS A 138 11.80 11.28 6.26
N SER A 139 10.97 10.23 6.17
CA SER A 139 10.98 9.11 7.10
C SER A 139 12.31 8.33 7.08
N LEU A 140 12.84 8.05 5.89
CA LEU A 140 14.13 7.41 5.70
C LEU A 140 15.26 8.24 6.29
N LYS A 141 15.28 9.54 6.01
CA LYS A 141 16.27 10.48 6.55
C LYS A 141 16.27 10.48 8.07
N LYS A 142 15.10 10.62 8.69
CA LYS A 142 14.97 10.56 10.15
C LYS A 142 15.49 9.25 10.73
N THR A 143 15.21 8.12 10.07
CA THR A 143 15.66 6.79 10.50
C THR A 143 17.19 6.63 10.37
N ALA A 144 17.78 7.18 9.31
CA ALA A 144 19.22 7.16 9.06
C ALA A 144 19.97 8.02 10.10
N GLU A 145 19.47 9.22 10.38
CA GLU A 145 20.01 10.12 11.41
C GLU A 145 19.93 9.50 12.81
N ALA A 146 18.80 8.88 13.17
CA ALA A 146 18.62 8.22 14.45
C ALA A 146 19.58 7.03 14.67
N ARG A 147 20.07 6.41 13.59
CA ARG A 147 21.10 5.35 13.64
C ARG A 147 22.53 5.87 13.53
N GLY A 148 22.74 7.20 13.49
CA GLY A 148 24.08 7.78 13.36
C GLY A 148 24.70 7.65 11.97
N HIS A 149 23.89 7.34 10.95
CA HIS A 149 24.36 7.15 9.57
C HIS A 149 23.59 8.06 8.59
N PRO A 150 23.72 9.40 8.69
CA PRO A 150 22.97 10.33 7.85
C PRO A 150 23.18 10.13 6.33
N PHE A 151 24.33 9.61 5.92
CA PHE A 151 24.64 9.30 4.51
C PHE A 151 23.85 8.10 3.95
N TRP A 152 23.15 7.33 4.80
CA TRP A 152 22.21 6.27 4.41
C TRP A 152 20.80 6.78 4.10
N ALA A 153 20.54 8.09 4.19
CA ALA A 153 19.24 8.72 3.95
C ALA A 153 18.82 8.75 2.47
N ARG A 154 19.00 7.65 1.73
CA ARG A 154 18.70 7.54 0.30
C ARG A 154 18.34 6.11 -0.08
N GLY A 155 17.62 5.92 -1.18
CA GLY A 155 17.43 4.62 -1.81
C GLY A 155 18.71 4.12 -2.50
N PRO A 156 18.84 2.81 -2.75
CA PRO A 156 20.03 2.22 -3.36
C PRO A 156 20.20 2.72 -4.81
N ASP A 157 21.43 3.08 -5.16
CA ASP A 157 21.78 3.65 -6.47
C ASP A 157 22.09 2.59 -7.54
N ASN A 158 22.30 1.34 -7.13
CA ASN A 158 22.70 0.19 -7.95
C ASN A 158 21.64 -0.94 -7.98
N ALA A 159 20.38 -0.61 -7.69
CA ALA A 159 19.27 -1.57 -7.68
C ALA A 159 18.71 -1.93 -9.07
N GLY A 160 19.29 -1.39 -10.16
CA GLY A 160 18.76 -1.58 -11.51
C GLY A 160 17.45 -0.81 -11.76
N PHE A 161 16.65 -1.32 -12.69
CA PHE A 161 15.37 -0.76 -13.12
C PHE A 161 14.31 -1.86 -13.20
N TYR A 162 13.05 -1.50 -13.47
CA TYR A 162 11.90 -2.43 -13.46
C TYR A 162 12.15 -3.78 -14.12
N ASN A 163 12.83 -3.81 -15.27
CA ASN A 163 13.01 -5.01 -16.10
C ASN A 163 14.40 -5.64 -16.00
N SER A 164 15.27 -5.14 -15.12
CA SER A 164 16.57 -5.76 -14.83
C SER A 164 16.39 -7.17 -14.23
N GLN A 165 17.42 -8.00 -14.34
CA GLN A 165 17.55 -9.28 -13.65
C GLN A 165 18.46 -9.13 -12.42
N PRO A 166 18.26 -9.91 -11.32
CA PRO A 166 19.06 -9.74 -10.11
C PRO A 166 20.59 -9.77 -10.34
N PRO A 167 21.15 -10.70 -11.15
CA PRO A 167 22.60 -10.75 -11.42
C PRO A 167 23.15 -9.52 -12.14
N GLU A 168 22.30 -8.73 -12.81
CA GLU A 168 22.70 -7.52 -13.55
C GLU A 168 22.84 -6.29 -12.64
N THR A 169 22.44 -6.40 -11.38
CA THR A 169 22.38 -5.27 -10.44
C THR A 169 23.45 -5.42 -9.36
N GLY A 170 24.07 -4.31 -8.93
CA GLY A 170 25.00 -4.34 -7.80
C GLY A 170 24.30 -4.59 -6.46
N PHE A 171 23.01 -4.22 -6.36
CA PHE A 171 22.26 -4.41 -5.12
C PHE A 171 21.79 -5.85 -4.93
N PHE A 172 21.21 -6.50 -5.94
CA PHE A 172 20.53 -7.79 -5.81
C PHE A 172 21.33 -9.00 -6.33
N CYS A 173 22.52 -8.81 -6.89
CA CYS A 173 23.37 -9.93 -7.30
C CYS A 173 23.82 -10.77 -6.10
N GLU A 174 24.36 -11.97 -6.37
CA GLU A 174 24.95 -12.80 -5.33
C GLU A 174 26.11 -12.06 -4.65
N GLY A 175 26.06 -11.92 -3.32
CA GLY A 175 27.00 -11.11 -2.56
C GLY A 175 26.84 -9.59 -2.73
N GLY A 176 25.73 -9.14 -3.32
CA GLY A 176 25.43 -7.72 -3.56
C GLY A 176 25.08 -6.94 -2.30
N ASP A 177 24.87 -5.63 -2.47
CA ASP A 177 24.71 -4.69 -1.37
C ASP A 177 23.50 -4.95 -0.47
N TYR A 178 22.50 -5.73 -0.92
CA TYR A 178 21.31 -6.08 -0.13
C TYR A 178 21.66 -6.71 1.23
N ASP A 179 22.74 -7.49 1.31
CA ASP A 179 23.24 -8.10 2.55
C ASP A 179 24.42 -7.31 3.16
N GLY A 180 24.67 -6.09 2.68
CA GLY A 180 25.57 -5.14 3.34
C GLY A 180 24.92 -4.45 4.55
N TYR A 181 25.70 -3.69 5.30
CA TYR A 181 25.17 -2.87 6.42
C TYR A 181 24.11 -1.88 5.95
N TYR A 182 24.37 -1.18 4.83
CA TYR A 182 23.43 -0.25 4.23
C TYR A 182 22.18 -0.96 3.67
N GLY A 183 22.35 -2.06 2.91
CA GLY A 183 21.23 -2.80 2.35
C GLY A 183 20.28 -3.35 3.41
N ARG A 184 20.82 -3.99 4.46
CA ARG A 184 20.00 -4.45 5.60
C ARG A 184 19.29 -3.30 6.32
N PHE A 185 19.96 -2.16 6.50
CA PHE A 185 19.33 -0.96 7.04
C PHE A 185 18.14 -0.49 6.19
N PHE A 186 18.36 -0.32 4.88
CA PHE A 186 17.37 0.20 3.96
C PHE A 186 16.18 -0.75 3.83
N LEU A 187 16.43 -2.04 3.62
CA LEU A 187 15.39 -3.07 3.53
C LEU A 187 14.61 -3.21 4.84
N ASN A 188 15.27 -3.10 5.99
CA ASN A 188 14.58 -3.09 7.28
C ASN A 188 13.66 -1.88 7.43
N TRP A 189 14.11 -0.69 7.03
CA TRP A 189 13.25 0.49 7.02
C TRP A 189 12.07 0.33 6.04
N TYR A 190 12.33 -0.07 4.80
CA TYR A 190 11.33 -0.21 3.75
C TYR A 190 10.24 -1.23 4.13
N THR A 191 10.64 -2.39 4.66
CA THR A 191 9.69 -3.40 5.17
C THR A 191 8.95 -2.94 6.42
N ARG A 192 9.59 -2.17 7.31
CA ARG A 192 8.95 -1.61 8.50
C ARG A 192 7.83 -0.64 8.14
N ILE A 193 8.02 0.21 7.13
CA ILE A 193 6.96 1.13 6.67
C ILE A 193 5.70 0.35 6.25
N LEU A 194 5.87 -0.75 5.51
CA LEU A 194 4.78 -1.65 5.11
C LEU A 194 4.06 -2.25 6.31
N VAL A 195 4.81 -2.83 7.25
CA VAL A 195 4.25 -3.47 8.45
C VAL A 195 3.50 -2.45 9.30
N ASP A 196 4.11 -1.29 9.54
CA ASP A 196 3.50 -0.26 10.38
C ASP A 196 2.26 0.35 9.72
N HIS A 197 2.18 0.41 8.38
CA HIS A 197 0.96 0.81 7.67
C HIS A 197 -0.17 -0.19 7.91
N GLY A 198 0.10 -1.48 7.71
CA GLY A 198 -0.88 -2.53 7.97
C GLY A 198 -1.39 -2.51 9.40
N ASP A 199 -0.49 -2.40 10.38
CA ASP A 199 -0.84 -2.33 11.80
C ASP A 199 -1.80 -1.17 12.12
N ARG A 200 -1.51 0.04 11.61
CA ARG A 200 -2.36 1.22 11.82
C ARG A 200 -3.75 1.06 11.24
N VAL A 201 -3.84 0.66 9.97
CA VAL A 201 -5.13 0.59 9.27
C VAL A 201 -5.97 -0.56 9.82
N LEU A 202 -5.36 -1.72 10.09
CA LEU A 202 -6.08 -2.88 10.64
C LEU A 202 -6.54 -2.65 12.08
N SER A 203 -5.76 -1.93 12.89
CA SER A 203 -6.20 -1.51 14.23
C SER A 203 -7.46 -0.63 14.16
N LEU A 204 -7.50 0.32 13.22
CA LEU A 204 -8.67 1.17 13.00
C LEU A 204 -9.86 0.40 12.41
N ALA A 205 -9.60 -0.57 11.53
CA ALA A 205 -10.63 -1.44 10.99
C ALA A 205 -11.26 -2.31 12.09
N LYS A 206 -10.45 -2.84 13.02
CA LYS A 206 -10.94 -3.63 14.17
C LYS A 206 -11.87 -2.80 15.07
N LEU A 207 -11.57 -1.52 15.24
CA LEU A 207 -12.45 -0.59 15.95
C LEU A 207 -13.73 -0.27 15.16
N ALA A 208 -13.63 -0.10 13.84
CA ALA A 208 -14.79 0.23 13.00
C ALA A 208 -15.76 -0.95 12.81
N PHE A 209 -15.25 -2.19 12.81
CA PHE A 209 -16.02 -3.40 12.52
C PHE A 209 -15.99 -4.39 13.68
N GLU A 210 -16.09 -3.90 14.92
CA GLU A 210 -16.09 -4.72 16.12
C GLU A 210 -17.10 -5.89 15.99
N GLY A 211 -16.65 -7.11 16.32
CA GLY A 211 -17.43 -8.33 16.19
C GLY A 211 -17.54 -8.91 14.77
N THR A 212 -16.95 -8.28 13.75
CA THR A 212 -16.90 -8.79 12.38
C THR A 212 -15.51 -9.31 12.03
N GLN A 213 -15.44 -10.41 11.27
CA GLN A 213 -14.18 -10.96 10.79
C GLN A 213 -13.50 -9.99 9.81
N ILE A 214 -12.21 -9.73 10.02
CA ILE A 214 -11.39 -8.88 9.16
C ILE A 214 -10.39 -9.74 8.39
N ALA A 215 -10.30 -9.48 7.08
CA ALA A 215 -9.37 -10.10 6.16
C ALA A 215 -8.47 -9.06 5.50
N VAL A 216 -7.28 -9.50 5.11
CA VAL A 216 -6.32 -8.70 4.35
C VAL A 216 -5.66 -9.56 3.27
N LYS A 217 -5.43 -8.96 2.10
CA LYS A 217 -4.61 -9.57 1.04
C LYS A 217 -3.15 -9.19 1.24
N VAL A 218 -2.29 -10.19 1.36
CA VAL A 218 -0.84 -10.02 1.46
C VAL A 218 -0.19 -10.65 0.24
N PHE A 219 0.77 -9.94 -0.34
CA PHE A 219 1.55 -10.45 -1.46
C PHE A 219 2.83 -11.11 -0.94
N ILE A 220 2.97 -12.42 -1.16
CA ILE A 220 4.18 -13.18 -0.79
C ILE A 220 4.76 -13.79 -2.06
N GLY A 221 5.90 -13.24 -2.52
CA GLY A 221 6.80 -13.91 -3.47
C GLY A 221 6.17 -14.40 -4.78
N GLY A 222 5.29 -13.62 -5.42
CA GLY A 222 4.69 -13.99 -6.72
C GLY A 222 3.46 -14.89 -6.62
N THR A 223 3.06 -15.31 -5.43
CA THR A 223 1.77 -15.97 -5.19
C THR A 223 0.84 -15.02 -4.43
N ARG A 224 -0.33 -14.73 -5.02
CA ARG A 224 -1.45 -14.14 -4.29
C ARG A 224 -1.93 -15.19 -3.29
N GLN A 225 -1.67 -15.00 -2.00
CA GLN A 225 -2.25 -15.83 -0.97
C GLN A 225 -3.49 -15.13 -0.39
N PRO A 226 -4.65 -15.83 -0.29
CA PRO A 226 -5.78 -15.30 0.43
C PRO A 226 -5.49 -15.25 1.94
N VAL A 227 -5.80 -14.08 2.51
CA VAL A 227 -6.33 -13.89 3.86
C VAL A 227 -5.40 -14.26 5.02
N MET A 228 -4.80 -13.23 5.62
CA MET A 228 -4.47 -13.29 7.05
C MET A 228 -5.76 -12.96 7.82
N LEU A 229 -6.27 -13.93 8.59
CA LEU A 229 -7.40 -13.72 9.50
C LEU A 229 -6.89 -13.09 10.80
N LEU A 230 -7.38 -11.90 11.12
CA LEU A 230 -7.15 -11.29 12.42
C LEU A 230 -8.40 -11.50 13.27
N ASN A 231 -8.24 -12.25 14.38
CA ASN A 231 -9.27 -12.44 15.40
C ASN A 231 -9.27 -11.29 16.42
#